data_AF-A0A4D6CAK7-F1
#
_entry.id   AF-A0A4D6CAK7-F1
#
_cell.length_a   1.000
_cell.length_b   1.000
_cell.length_c   1.000
_cell.angle_alpha   90.00
_cell.angle_beta   90.00
_cell.angle_gamma   90.00
#
_symmetry.space_group_name_H-M   'P 1'
#
loop_
_entity.id
_entity.type
_entity.pdbx_description
1 polymer ?
#
loop_
_entity_poly.entity_id
_entity_poly.type
_entity_poly.pdbx_seq_one_letter_code
_entity_poly.pdbx_strand_id
1 'polypeptide(L)'
;GRALPDVRDGLKPVHRRILYSMSELNLTPDKPYRKSARIVGDVLGKYHPHGDTAVYYAMVRMAQDFSTRALLVDGHGNFGSVDGDSPAAMRYTEAKMSKLSLELLRDIEKETVDFKPNFD
;
A
#
# COMPACT_ATOMS: atom_id res chain seq x y z
N GLY A 1 -11.02 -14.33 -1.15
CA GLY A 1 -11.51 -13.82 -2.45
C GLY A 1 -10.82 -12.51 -2.82
N ARG A 2 -10.89 -12.08 -4.08
CA ARG A 2 -10.25 -10.83 -4.56
C ARG A 2 -11.19 -9.62 -4.56
N ALA A 3 -12.49 -9.85 -4.73
CA ALA A 3 -13.47 -8.79 -4.99
C ALA A 3 -13.94 -8.06 -3.73
N LEU A 4 -14.23 -8.80 -2.66
CA LEU A 4 -14.83 -8.27 -1.43
C LEU A 4 -13.76 -7.97 -0.37
N PRO A 5 -13.87 -6.85 0.38
CA PRO A 5 -13.04 -6.60 1.56
C PRO A 5 -13.41 -7.52 2.73
N ASP A 6 -12.50 -7.67 3.68
CA ASP A 6 -12.80 -8.33 4.97
C ASP A 6 -13.55 -7.36 5.88
N VAL A 7 -14.53 -7.86 6.64
CA VAL A 7 -15.37 -7.04 7.53
C VAL A 7 -14.59 -6.43 8.70
N ARG A 8 -13.47 -7.04 9.10
CA ARG A 8 -12.71 -6.65 10.30
C ARG A 8 -11.80 -5.45 10.08
N ASP A 9 -11.28 -5.29 8.86
CA ASP A 9 -10.33 -4.21 8.53
C ASP A 9 -10.73 -3.42 7.28
N GLY A 10 -11.76 -3.84 6.54
CA GLY A 10 -12.19 -3.18 5.31
C GLY A 10 -11.21 -3.33 4.14
N LEU A 11 -10.17 -4.16 4.26
CA LEU A 11 -9.10 -4.28 3.26
C LEU A 11 -9.28 -5.50 2.36
N LYS A 12 -9.02 -5.30 1.06
CA LYS A 12 -8.78 -6.37 0.10
C LYS A 12 -7.35 -6.90 0.27
N PRO A 13 -7.05 -8.15 -0.16
CA PRO A 13 -5.72 -8.74 0.00
C PRO A 13 -4.57 -7.88 -0.55
N VAL A 14 -4.76 -7.20 -1.69
CA VAL A 14 -3.70 -6.35 -2.28
C VAL A 14 -3.36 -5.14 -1.41
N HIS A 15 -4.36 -4.49 -0.79
CA HIS A 15 -4.14 -3.35 0.10
C HIS A 15 -3.35 -3.79 1.34
N ARG A 16 -3.76 -4.91 1.96
CA ARG A 16 -3.09 -5.46 3.14
C ARG A 16 -1.62 -5.80 2.86
N ARG A 17 -1.33 -6.42 1.71
CA ARG A 17 0.04 -6.75 1.28
C ARG A 17 0.90 -5.51 1.05
N ILE A 18 0.34 -4.45 0.46
CA ILE A 18 1.06 -3.18 0.25
C ILE A 18 1.41 -2.55 1.60
N LEU A 19 0.44 -2.38 2.50
CA LEU A 19 0.68 -1.77 3.81
C LEU A 19 1.66 -2.58 4.65
N TYR A 20 1.52 -3.91 4.66
CA TYR A 20 2.44 -4.78 5.38
C TYR A 20 3.88 -4.69 4.83
N SER A 21 4.06 -4.75 3.50
CA SER A 21 5.39 -4.56 2.89
C SER A 21 5.98 -3.17 3.18
N MET A 22 5.17 -2.11 3.16
CA MET A 22 5.63 -0.77 3.53
C MET A 22 6.08 -0.69 5.00
N SER A 23 5.41 -1.42 5.89
CA SER A 23 5.81 -1.53 7.30
C SER A 23 7.12 -2.29 7.47
N GLU A 24 7.30 -3.42 6.79
CA GLU A 24 8.56 -4.17 6.81
C GLU A 24 9.73 -3.37 6.24
N LEU A 25 9.48 -2.52 5.25
CA LEU A 25 10.45 -1.58 4.70
C LEU A 25 10.70 -0.36 5.61
N ASN A 26 10.05 -0.29 6.76
CA ASN A 26 10.11 0.82 7.72
C ASN A 26 9.78 2.17 7.08
N LEU A 27 8.72 2.22 6.27
CA LEU A 27 8.27 3.44 5.57
C LEU A 27 7.25 4.21 6.40
N THR A 28 7.58 4.46 7.66
CA THR A 28 6.72 5.20 8.59
C THR A 28 6.62 6.69 8.20
N PRO A 29 5.59 7.43 8.67
CA PRO A 29 5.35 8.83 8.30
C PRO A 29 6.51 9.78 8.63
N ASP A 30 7.34 9.46 9.63
CA ASP A 30 8.52 10.23 10.03
C ASP A 30 9.74 10.00 9.11
N LYS A 31 9.69 9.01 8.21
CA LYS A 31 10.77 8.71 7.27
C LYS A 31 10.65 9.50 5.97
N PRO A 32 11.78 9.69 5.25
CA PRO A 32 11.75 10.21 3.88
C PRO A 32 10.94 9.29 2.97
N TYR A 33 10.34 9.88 1.93
CA TYR A 33 9.67 9.12 0.89
C TYR A 33 10.63 8.12 0.20
N ARG A 34 10.07 7.04 -0.33
CA ARG A 34 10.79 6.04 -1.11
C ARG A 34 10.12 5.81 -2.44
N LYS A 35 10.91 5.50 -3.48
CA LYS A 35 10.39 5.24 -4.82
C LYS A 35 9.30 4.17 -4.80
N SER A 36 8.17 4.47 -5.43
CA SER A 36 7.03 3.54 -5.56
C SER A 36 7.46 2.19 -6.16
N ALA A 37 8.39 2.21 -7.12
CA ALA A 37 8.97 1.01 -7.71
C ALA A 37 9.60 0.05 -6.67
N ARG A 38 10.22 0.57 -5.59
CA ARG A 38 10.80 -0.26 -4.53
C ARG A 38 9.73 -1.01 -3.74
N ILE A 39 8.63 -0.32 -3.43
CA ILE A 39 7.48 -0.87 -2.68
C ILE A 39 6.79 -1.94 -3.53
N VAL A 40 6.47 -1.61 -4.79
CA VAL A 40 5.85 -2.54 -5.73
C VAL A 40 6.71 -3.80 -5.89
N GLY A 41 8.02 -3.66 -6.11
CA GLY A 41 8.94 -4.80 -6.24
C GLY A 41 8.97 -5.69 -4.99
N ASP A 42 8.92 -5.12 -3.79
CA ASP A 42 8.91 -5.87 -2.53
C ASP A 42 7.60 -6.68 -2.36
N VAL A 43 6.46 -6.05 -2.65
CA VAL A 43 5.15 -6.71 -2.63
C VAL A 43 5.10 -7.87 -3.61
N LEU A 44 5.63 -7.69 -4.82
CA LEU A 44 5.68 -8.74 -5.84
C LEU A 44 6.56 -9.91 -5.42
N GLY A 45 7.74 -9.60 -4.89
CA GLY A 45 8.73 -10.60 -4.51
C GLY A 45 8.33 -11.46 -3.31
N LYS A 46 7.50 -10.94 -2.39
CA LYS A 46 7.18 -11.64 -1.12
C LYS A 46 5.72 -12.06 -0.98
N TYR A 47 4.78 -11.30 -1.53
CA TYR A 47 3.36 -11.42 -1.15
C TYR A 47 2.38 -11.52 -2.31
N HIS A 48 2.74 -11.05 -3.51
CA HIS A 48 1.83 -10.96 -4.65
C HIS A 48 2.54 -11.27 -5.97
N PRO A 49 2.80 -12.54 -6.32
CA PRO A 49 3.59 -12.92 -7.50
C PRO A 49 2.77 -12.84 -8.80
N HIS A 50 2.16 -11.69 -9.06
CA HIS A 50 1.35 -11.41 -10.25
C HIS A 50 1.74 -10.04 -10.85
N GLY A 51 0.92 -9.47 -11.73
CA GLY A 51 1.25 -8.21 -12.43
C GLY A 51 1.47 -7.01 -11.49
N ASP A 52 2.54 -6.25 -11.77
CA ASP A 52 2.96 -5.03 -11.06
C ASP A 52 1.89 -3.92 -11.07
N THR A 53 1.19 -3.83 -12.19
CA THR A 53 0.22 -2.77 -12.51
C THR A 53 -0.93 -2.76 -11.51
N ALA A 54 -1.40 -3.94 -11.09
CA ALA A 54 -2.46 -4.06 -10.10
C ALA A 54 -2.01 -3.58 -8.71
N VAL A 55 -0.76 -3.87 -8.33
CA VAL A 55 -0.18 -3.41 -7.06
C VAL A 55 0.03 -1.90 -7.08
N TYR A 56 0.61 -1.37 -8.16
CA TYR A 56 0.87 0.05 -8.28
C TYR A 56 -0.42 0.87 -8.26
N TYR A 57 -1.42 0.52 -9.07
CA TYR A 57 -2.69 1.25 -9.08
C TYR A 57 -3.48 1.13 -7.77
N ALA A 58 -3.38 0.00 -7.06
CA ALA A 58 -3.94 -0.11 -5.72
C ALA A 58 -3.25 0.85 -4.74
N MET A 59 -1.92 0.97 -4.79
CA MET A 59 -1.17 1.92 -3.98
C MET A 59 -1.51 3.37 -4.34
N VAL A 60 -1.64 3.69 -5.63
CA VAL A 60 -2.04 5.03 -6.10
C VAL A 60 -3.40 5.43 -5.52
N ARG A 61 -4.40 4.54 -5.59
CA ARG A 61 -5.74 4.83 -5.04
C ARG A 61 -5.73 5.09 -3.53
N MET A 62 -4.86 4.41 -2.79
CA MET A 62 -4.69 4.63 -1.34
C MET A 62 -4.03 5.98 -0.99
N ALA A 63 -3.46 6.67 -1.98
CA ALA A 63 -2.82 7.98 -1.86
C ALA A 63 -3.64 9.14 -2.47
N GLN A 64 -4.77 8.84 -3.13
CA GLN A 64 -5.66 9.84 -3.72
C GLN A 64 -6.72 10.29 -2.71
N ASP A 65 -6.68 11.56 -2.31
CA ASP A 65 -7.59 12.15 -1.31
C ASP A 65 -9.04 12.28 -1.82
N PHE A 66 -9.21 12.42 -3.13
CA PHE A 66 -10.51 12.39 -3.81
C PHE A 66 -11.08 10.97 -3.96
N SER A 67 -10.26 9.91 -3.81
CA SER A 67 -10.72 8.52 -3.87
C SER A 67 -10.92 7.90 -2.49
N THR A 68 -10.18 8.36 -1.47
CA THR A 68 -10.12 7.73 -0.16
C THR A 68 -10.29 8.78 0.93
N ARG A 69 -11.34 8.66 1.74
CA ARG A 69 -11.65 9.62 2.80
C ARG A 69 -10.51 9.79 3.81
N ALA A 70 -9.81 8.70 4.12
CA ALA A 70 -8.63 8.72 4.98
C ALA A 70 -7.50 7.98 4.29
N LEU A 71 -6.47 8.73 3.88
CA LEU A 71 -5.33 8.19 3.15
C LEU A 71 -4.61 7.13 3.98
N LEU A 72 -4.24 6.02 3.35
CA LEU A 72 -3.39 4.98 3.94
C LEU A 72 -1.94 5.07 3.42
N VAL A 73 -1.77 5.69 2.25
CA VAL A 73 -0.46 5.98 1.67
C VAL A 73 -0.32 7.49 1.53
N ASP A 74 0.83 8.01 1.92
CA ASP A 74 1.24 9.38 1.68
C ASP A 74 2.15 9.38 0.45
N GLY A 75 1.68 10.02 -0.63
CA GLY A 75 2.31 10.01 -1.95
C GLY A 75 2.97 11.33 -2.30
N HIS A 76 4.15 11.27 -2.92
CA HIS A 76 4.88 12.41 -3.45
C HIS A 76 5.10 12.25 -4.97
N GLY A 77 4.65 13.24 -5.73
CA GLY A 77 4.64 13.23 -7.20
C GLY A 77 3.22 13.23 -7.79
N ASN A 78 3.10 12.94 -9.08
CA ASN A 78 1.80 12.89 -9.75
C ASN A 78 1.10 11.54 -9.53
N PHE A 79 0.06 11.53 -8.69
CA PHE A 79 -0.80 10.39 -8.39
C PHE A 79 -2.16 10.45 -9.12
N GLY A 80 -2.27 11.26 -10.18
CA GLY A 80 -3.50 11.45 -10.96
C GLY A 80 -4.42 12.51 -10.38
N SER A 81 -5.52 12.79 -11.06
CA SER A 81 -6.47 13.85 -10.72
C SER A 81 -7.93 13.41 -10.90
N VAL A 82 -8.86 14.21 -10.37
CA VAL A 82 -10.30 14.05 -10.62
C VAL A 82 -10.70 14.33 -12.07
N ASP A 83 -9.86 15.06 -12.82
CA ASP A 83 -10.07 15.41 -14.23
C ASP A 83 -9.74 14.24 -15.17
N GLY A 84 -9.28 13.11 -14.63
CA GLY A 84 -8.98 11.89 -15.38
C GLY A 84 -7.51 11.74 -15.76
N ASP A 85 -6.62 12.61 -15.26
CA ASP A 85 -5.19 12.44 -15.49
C ASP A 85 -4.69 11.16 -14.83
N SER A 86 -3.99 10.35 -15.62
CA SER A 86 -3.36 9.13 -15.10
C SER A 86 -2.19 9.47 -14.18
N PRO A 87 -1.94 8.66 -13.13
CA PRO A 87 -0.74 8.81 -12.31
C PRO A 87 0.52 8.62 -13.17
N ALA A 88 1.60 9.28 -12.78
CA ALA A 88 2.91 9.03 -13.39
C ALA A 88 3.36 7.58 -13.13
N ALA A 89 4.32 7.09 -13.91
CA ALA A 89 4.89 5.76 -13.70
C ALA A 89 5.57 5.64 -12.32
N MET A 90 5.60 4.44 -11.75
CA MET A 90 6.15 4.16 -10.40
C MET A 90 7.63 4.52 -10.19
N ARG A 91 8.38 4.79 -11.26
CA ARG A 91 9.76 5.31 -11.20
C ARG A 91 9.85 6.81 -10.88
N TYR A 92 8.75 7.54 -11.09
CA TYR A 92 8.65 8.99 -10.88
C TYR A 92 7.88 9.37 -9.62
N THR A 93 7.14 8.43 -9.02
CA THR A 93 6.43 8.66 -7.76
C THR A 93 7.19 8.07 -6.58
N GLU A 94 6.95 8.64 -5.42
CA GLU A 94 7.45 8.15 -4.14
C GLU A 94 6.31 8.05 -3.14
N ALA A 95 6.44 7.16 -2.16
CA ALA A 95 5.41 6.91 -1.17
C ALA A 95 6.00 6.52 0.19
N LYS A 96 5.22 6.75 1.23
CA LYS A 96 5.39 6.23 2.60
C LYS A 96 4.01 5.98 3.21
N MET A 97 3.95 5.36 4.38
CA MET A 97 2.69 5.16 5.08
C MET A 97 2.14 6.49 5.59
N SER A 98 0.81 6.63 5.57
CA SER A 98 0.15 7.71 6.31
C SER A 98 0.18 7.42 7.82
N LYS A 99 -0.16 8.43 8.64
CA LYS A 99 -0.30 8.25 10.09
C LYS A 99 -1.36 7.20 10.45
N LEU A 100 -2.47 7.15 9.71
CA LEU A 100 -3.56 6.21 9.97
C LEU A 100 -3.12 4.76 9.75
N SER A 101 -2.23 4.51 8.80
CA SER A 101 -1.74 3.16 8.52
C SER A 101 -0.94 2.57 9.69
N LEU A 102 -0.34 3.40 10.54
CA LEU A 102 0.30 2.91 11.77
C LEU A 102 -0.73 2.33 12.74
N GLU A 103 -1.91 2.92 12.84
CA GLU A 103 -2.98 2.40 13.72
C GLU A 103 -3.57 1.09 13.18
N LEU A 104 -3.61 0.91 11.86
CA LEU A 104 -4.06 -0.35 11.24
C LEU A 104 -3.09 -1.52 11.47
N LEU A 105 -1.79 -1.22 11.63
CA LEU A 105 -0.72 -2.20 11.80
C LEU A 105 -0.18 -2.25 13.22
N ARG A 106 -0.83 -1.54 14.14
CA ARG A 106 -0.37 -1.36 15.50
C ARG A 106 -0.27 -2.71 16.20
N ASP A 107 0.87 -2.94 16.84
CA ASP A 107 1.12 -4.12 17.67
C ASP A 107 0.95 -5.45 16.90
N ILE A 108 1.10 -5.44 15.57
CA ILE A 108 0.95 -6.64 14.73
C ILE A 108 2.02 -7.71 15.04
N GLU A 109 3.16 -7.28 15.57
CA GLU A 109 4.26 -8.13 16.03
C GLU A 109 3.99 -8.83 17.38
N LYS A 110 2.91 -8.44 18.08
CA LYS A 110 2.55 -8.98 19.40
C LYS A 110 1.49 -10.06 19.32
N GLU A 111 1.54 -10.87 18.26
CA GLU A 111 0.63 -12.01 18.04
C GLU A 111 -0.87 -11.62 18.09
N THR A 112 -1.19 -10.39 17.66
CA THR A 112 -2.56 -9.85 17.70
C THR A 112 -3.44 -10.37 16.56
N VAL A 113 -2.85 -10.99 15.54
CA VAL A 113 -3.51 -11.61 14.39
C VAL A 113 -2.78 -12.87 13.96
N ASP A 114 -3.51 -13.83 13.37
CA ASP A 114 -2.91 -15.02 12.79
C ASP A 114 -2.13 -14.69 11.52
N PHE A 115 -0.86 -15.12 11.48
CA PHE A 115 -0.05 -15.11 10.27
C PHE A 115 -0.27 -16.39 9.47
N LYS A 116 -0.04 -16.30 8.16
CA LYS A 116 -0.07 -17.45 7.25
C LYS A 116 1.22 -17.47 6.42
N PRO A 117 1.71 -18.65 6.03
CA PRO A 117 2.76 -18.73 5.03
C PRO A 117 2.39 -17.93 3.78
N ASN A 118 3.40 -17.37 3.12
CA ASN A 118 3.26 -16.71 1.83
C ASN A 118 3.17 -17.78 0.71
N PHE A 119 3.59 -17.45 -0.51
CA PHE A 119 3.29 -18.30 -1.68
C PHE A 119 4.35 -19.38 -1.96
N ASP A 120 5.49 -19.34 -1.26
CA ASP A 120 6.62 -20.26 -1.37
C ASP A 120 6.82 -21.11 -0.11
#